data_AF-A0A6P6F618-F1
#
_entry.id   AF-A0A6P6F618-F1
#
_cell.length_a   1.000
_cell.length_b   1.000
_cell.length_c   1.000
_cell.angle_alpha   90.00
_cell.angle_beta   90.00
_cell.angle_gamma   90.00
#
_symmetry.space_group_name_H-M   'P 1'
#
loop_
_entity.id
_entity.type
_entity.pdbx_description
1 polymer ?
#
loop_
_entity_poly.entity_id
_entity_poly.type
_entity_poly.pdbx_seq_one_letter_code
_entity_poly.pdbx_strand_id
1 'polypeptide(L)'
;MAPPGPRTGSSAGVAIVAKHLKFTDRTVVVQDGNVEGAYRTLNRILTMDGLIEDINSTKKKKKRYCEKLWLCCQWESYKTCWQIYNIEMAQKINFLMRENYQDPWLGGPYPEF
;
A
#
# COMPACT_ATOMS: atom_id res chain seq x y z
N MET A 1 -37.94 -49.83 -36.62
CA MET A 1 -38.30 -48.95 -35.48
C MET A 1 -37.36 -49.33 -34.34
N ALA A 2 -36.27 -48.56 -34.15
CA ALA A 2 -35.20 -48.88 -33.20
C ALA A 2 -35.41 -48.14 -31.86
N PRO A 3 -35.05 -48.72 -30.70
CA PRO A 3 -35.24 -48.07 -29.41
C PRO A 3 -34.26 -46.90 -29.20
N PRO A 4 -34.65 -45.87 -28.44
CA PRO A 4 -33.75 -44.76 -28.10
C PRO A 4 -32.61 -45.26 -27.19
N GLY A 5 -31.37 -44.93 -27.57
CA GLY A 5 -30.16 -45.30 -26.84
C GLY A 5 -30.07 -44.66 -25.43
N PRO A 6 -29.12 -45.13 -24.59
CA PRO A 6 -28.99 -44.68 -23.22
C PRO A 6 -28.56 -43.21 -23.18
N ARG A 7 -29.31 -42.38 -22.44
CA ARG A 7 -28.87 -41.02 -22.10
C ARG A 7 -27.68 -41.15 -21.16
N THR A 8 -26.48 -40.97 -21.70
CA THR A 8 -25.25 -40.91 -20.94
C THR A 8 -25.34 -39.77 -19.93
N GLY A 9 -25.26 -40.15 -18.65
CA GLY A 9 -24.58 -39.46 -17.57
C GLY A 9 -24.69 -37.94 -17.52
N SER A 10 -25.44 -37.49 -16.52
CA SER A 10 -24.96 -36.52 -15.53
C SER A 10 -23.51 -36.09 -15.73
N SER A 11 -23.31 -34.95 -16.36
CA SER A 11 -22.34 -33.98 -15.85
C SER A 11 -23.13 -32.74 -15.48
N ALA A 12 -23.79 -32.80 -14.32
CA ALA A 12 -23.72 -31.65 -13.44
C ALA A 12 -22.24 -31.38 -13.23
N GLY A 13 -21.64 -30.62 -14.17
CA GLY A 13 -20.36 -30.00 -14.00
C GLY A 13 -20.56 -29.10 -12.81
N VAL A 14 -20.21 -29.61 -11.63
CA VAL A 14 -19.96 -28.77 -10.47
C VAL A 14 -18.81 -27.90 -10.92
N ALA A 15 -19.16 -26.73 -11.47
CA ALA A 15 -18.23 -25.65 -11.64
C ALA A 15 -17.69 -25.41 -10.23
N ILE A 16 -16.45 -25.83 -10.00
CA ILE A 16 -15.68 -25.36 -8.86
C ILE A 16 -15.53 -23.87 -9.14
N VAL A 17 -16.48 -23.07 -8.65
CA VAL A 17 -16.46 -21.63 -8.81
C VAL A 17 -15.17 -21.18 -8.15
N ALA A 18 -14.21 -20.77 -8.96
CA ALA A 18 -13.02 -20.09 -8.46
C ALA A 18 -13.54 -18.87 -7.68
N LYS A 19 -13.26 -18.83 -6.35
CA LYS A 19 -13.80 -17.79 -5.45
C LYS A 19 -13.48 -16.36 -5.93
N HIS A 20 -12.45 -16.20 -6.76
CA HIS A 20 -12.06 -14.95 -7.42
C HIS A 20 -11.66 -15.21 -8.88
N LEU A 21 -11.96 -14.24 -9.76
CA LEU A 21 -11.49 -14.23 -11.14
C LEU A 21 -9.97 -14.09 -11.17
N LYS A 22 -9.29 -14.96 -11.92
CA LYS A 22 -7.84 -14.89 -12.08
C LYS A 22 -7.49 -13.71 -12.99
N PHE A 23 -6.39 -13.04 -12.68
CA PHE A 23 -5.83 -11.92 -13.45
C PHE A 23 -6.67 -10.63 -13.49
N THR A 24 -7.69 -10.51 -12.65
CA THR A 24 -8.47 -9.27 -12.48
C THR A 24 -7.77 -8.30 -11.51
N ASP A 25 -7.28 -8.80 -10.39
CA ASP A 25 -6.65 -7.97 -9.35
C ASP A 25 -5.13 -7.93 -9.52
N ARG A 26 -4.54 -6.74 -9.33
CA ARG A 26 -3.07 -6.52 -9.24
C ARG A 26 -2.30 -7.04 -10.47
N THR A 27 -2.93 -6.99 -11.64
CA THR A 27 -2.32 -7.27 -12.93
C THR A 27 -2.03 -5.96 -13.66
N VAL A 28 -0.90 -5.93 -14.39
CA VAL A 28 -0.49 -4.78 -15.20
C VAL A 28 -0.16 -5.29 -16.60
N VAL A 29 -0.69 -4.60 -17.61
CA VAL A 29 -0.37 -4.86 -19.02
C VAL A 29 0.97 -4.20 -19.35
N VAL A 30 1.85 -4.95 -20.02
CA VAL A 30 3.16 -4.43 -20.45
C VAL A 30 2.98 -3.73 -21.80
N GLN A 31 3.33 -2.44 -21.85
CA GLN A 31 3.33 -1.65 -23.08
C GLN A 31 4.73 -1.72 -23.74
N ASP A 32 4.76 -1.85 -25.07
CA ASP A 32 5.97 -1.76 -25.91
C ASP A 32 7.14 -2.66 -25.48
N GLY A 33 6.85 -3.79 -24.84
CA GLY A 33 7.87 -4.71 -24.31
C GLY A 33 8.67 -4.18 -23.12
N ASN A 34 8.29 -3.02 -22.55
CA ASN A 34 8.97 -2.43 -21.39
C ASN A 34 8.54 -3.11 -20.07
N VAL A 35 9.14 -4.27 -19.79
CA VAL A 35 8.87 -5.05 -18.58
C VAL A 35 9.28 -4.31 -17.31
N GLU A 36 10.39 -3.56 -17.34
CA GLU A 36 10.88 -2.82 -16.18
C GLU A 36 9.92 -1.70 -15.76
N GLY A 37 9.39 -0.96 -16.75
CA GLY A 37 8.38 0.07 -16.53
C GLY A 37 7.09 -0.50 -15.93
N ALA A 38 6.61 -1.62 -16.47
CA ALA A 38 5.44 -2.31 -15.94
C ALA A 38 5.68 -2.81 -14.50
N TYR A 39 6.87 -3.35 -14.21
CA TYR A 39 7.22 -3.82 -12.86
C TYR A 39 7.31 -2.68 -11.85
N ARG A 40 7.87 -1.52 -12.24
CA ARG A 40 7.88 -0.32 -11.37
C ARG A 40 6.47 0.17 -11.07
N THR A 41 5.60 0.19 -12.07
CA THR A 41 4.18 0.56 -11.91
C THR A 41 3.47 -0.42 -10.99
N LEU A 42 3.66 -1.72 -11.19
CA LEU A 42 3.10 -2.75 -10.31
C LEU A 42 3.60 -2.58 -8.87
N ASN A 43 4.91 -2.36 -8.67
CA ASN A 43 5.49 -2.16 -7.34
C ASN A 43 4.94 -0.91 -6.65
N ARG A 44 4.70 0.17 -7.40
CA ARG A 44 4.06 1.39 -6.89
C ARG A 44 2.62 1.13 -6.45
N ILE A 45 1.81 0.44 -7.26
CA ILE A 45 0.43 0.06 -6.91
C ILE A 45 0.44 -0.75 -5.61
N LEU A 46 1.28 -1.79 -5.54
CA LEU A 46 1.38 -2.66 -4.37
C LEU A 46 1.92 -1.95 -3.11
N THR A 47 2.70 -0.90 -3.27
CA THR A 47 3.20 -0.06 -2.17
C THR A 47 2.11 0.89 -1.69
N MET A 48 1.37 1.53 -2.61
CA MET A 48 0.26 2.43 -2.26
C MET A 48 -0.88 1.70 -1.55
N ASP A 49 -1.18 0.47 -1.97
CA ASP A 49 -2.19 -0.39 -1.33
C ASP A 49 -1.72 -0.89 0.06
N GLY A 50 -0.49 -0.61 0.48
CA GLY A 50 0.09 -1.09 1.73
C GLY A 50 0.38 -2.59 1.75
N LEU A 51 0.09 -3.32 0.67
CA LEU A 51 0.19 -4.78 0.63
C LEU A 51 1.62 -5.28 0.89
N ILE A 52 2.63 -4.56 0.41
CA ILE A 52 4.03 -4.92 0.66
C ILE A 52 4.37 -4.76 2.15
N GLU A 53 3.91 -3.68 2.80
CA GLU A 53 4.04 -3.51 4.24
C GLU A 53 3.28 -4.59 5.00
N ASP A 54 2.08 -4.96 4.56
CA ASP A 54 1.26 -5.98 5.18
C ASP A 54 1.85 -7.38 5.02
N ILE A 55 2.35 -7.75 3.85
CA ILE A 55 3.03 -9.03 3.63
C ILE A 55 4.29 -9.09 4.49
N ASN A 56 5.07 -8.01 4.53
CA ASN A 56 6.30 -7.95 5.32
C ASN A 56 6.00 -7.94 6.83
N SER A 57 4.98 -7.20 7.27
CA SER A 57 4.54 -7.14 8.66
C SER A 57 3.94 -8.48 9.09
N THR A 58 3.15 -9.14 8.24
CA THR A 58 2.59 -10.48 8.49
C THR A 58 3.69 -11.54 8.52
N LYS A 59 4.67 -11.48 7.61
CA LYS A 59 5.87 -12.33 7.67
C LYS A 59 6.69 -12.08 8.93
N LYS A 60 6.83 -10.83 9.38
CA LYS A 60 7.53 -10.46 10.62
C LYS A 60 6.76 -10.93 11.85
N LYS A 61 5.43 -10.73 11.89
CA LYS A 61 4.50 -11.23 12.93
C LYS A 61 4.52 -12.76 13.01
N LYS A 62 4.56 -13.46 11.86
CA LYS A 62 4.68 -14.94 11.80
C LYS A 62 6.07 -15.46 12.18
N LYS A 63 7.16 -14.86 11.68
CA LYS A 63 8.54 -15.31 11.98
C LYS A 63 8.96 -15.03 13.42
N ARG A 64 8.44 -13.98 14.04
CA ARG A 64 8.74 -13.67 15.45
C ARG A 64 7.74 -14.25 16.44
N TYR A 65 6.63 -14.81 15.97
CA TYR A 65 5.45 -15.05 16.80
C TYR A 65 4.94 -13.76 17.47
N CYS A 66 3.68 -13.74 17.83
CA CYS A 66 3.20 -12.84 18.86
C CYS A 66 3.87 -13.26 20.18
N GLU A 67 5.13 -12.90 20.40
CA GLU A 67 5.87 -13.31 21.60
C GLU A 67 5.14 -12.76 22.84
N LYS A 68 4.63 -11.52 22.74
CA LYS A 68 3.86 -10.81 23.76
C LYS A 68 3.00 -9.72 23.09
N LEU A 69 1.66 -9.83 23.18
CA LEU A 69 0.69 -8.97 22.48
C LEU A 69 0.90 -7.46 22.71
N TRP A 70 1.36 -7.07 23.89
CA TRP A 70 1.61 -5.68 24.25
C TRP A 70 2.69 -5.00 23.41
N LEU A 71 3.70 -5.73 22.95
CA LEU A 71 4.73 -5.16 22.07
C LEU A 71 4.12 -4.73 20.74
N CYS A 72 3.20 -5.52 20.16
CA CYS A 72 2.54 -5.13 18.91
C CYS A 72 1.70 -3.86 19.09
N CYS A 73 0.89 -3.78 20.15
CA CYS A 73 0.10 -2.58 20.45
C CYS A 73 1.01 -1.35 20.68
N GLN A 74 2.15 -1.51 21.37
CA GLN A 74 3.10 -0.42 21.59
C GLN A 74 3.73 0.09 20.30
N TRP A 75 4.11 -0.82 19.40
CA TRP A 75 4.64 -0.45 18.07
C TRP A 75 3.59 0.25 17.22
N GLU A 76 2.33 -0.18 17.28
CA GLU A 76 1.22 0.45 16.56
C GLU A 76 0.96 1.87 17.11
N SER A 77 0.89 2.06 18.42
CA SER A 77 0.78 3.39 19.03
C SER A 77 1.95 4.31 18.66
N TYR A 78 3.18 3.78 18.66
CA TYR A 78 4.37 4.53 18.23
C TYR A 78 4.26 4.95 16.75
N LYS A 79 3.87 4.03 15.85
CA LYS A 79 3.72 4.33 14.41
C LYS A 79 2.68 5.44 14.20
N THR A 80 1.56 5.37 14.91
CA THR A 80 0.49 6.38 14.84
C THR A 80 0.96 7.75 15.31
N CYS A 81 1.57 7.84 16.49
CA CYS A 81 2.08 9.12 17.00
C CYS A 81 3.17 9.72 16.10
N TRP A 82 4.05 8.88 15.56
CA TRP A 82 5.07 9.30 14.61
C TRP A 82 4.46 9.82 13.30
N GLN A 83 3.41 9.17 12.78
CA GLN A 83 2.69 9.64 11.60
C GLN A 83 2.00 10.99 11.84
N ILE A 84 1.30 11.15 12.97
CA ILE A 84 0.65 12.41 13.35
C ILE A 84 1.68 13.54 13.41
N TYR A 85 2.80 13.30 14.12
CA TYR A 85 3.88 14.27 14.24
C TYR A 85 4.43 14.69 12.86
N ASN A 86 4.70 13.73 11.96
CA ASN A 86 5.24 14.05 10.65
C ASN A 86 4.26 14.85 9.78
N ILE A 87 2.96 14.55 9.86
CA ILE A 87 1.93 15.29 9.13
C ILE A 87 1.84 16.72 9.65
N GLU A 88 1.79 16.90 10.98
CA GLU A 88 1.75 18.24 11.59
C GLU A 88 3.02 19.04 11.33
N MET A 89 4.21 18.42 11.41
CA MET A 89 5.47 19.09 11.09
C MET A 89 5.53 19.50 9.62
N ALA A 90 5.08 18.65 8.69
CA ALA A 90 5.02 19.00 7.27
C ALA A 90 4.06 20.18 7.03
N GLN A 91 2.91 20.22 7.71
CA GLN A 91 1.98 21.35 7.66
C GLN A 91 2.60 22.63 8.23
N LYS A 92 3.29 22.55 9.37
CA LYS A 92 4.00 23.67 9.98
C LYS A 92 5.11 24.21 9.07
N ILE A 93 5.89 23.33 8.46
CA ILE A 93 6.91 23.72 7.47
C ILE A 93 6.24 24.43 6.30
N ASN A 94 5.20 23.86 5.68
CA ASN A 94 4.50 24.49 4.56
C ASN A 94 3.88 25.85 4.94
N PHE A 95 3.45 26.01 6.18
CA PHE A 95 2.97 27.29 6.70
C PHE A 95 4.11 28.31 6.80
N LEU A 96 5.21 27.96 7.48
CA LEU A 96 6.38 28.85 7.66
C LEU A 96 7.10 29.16 6.35
N MET A 97 7.07 28.26 5.37
CA MET A 97 7.64 28.49 4.04
C MET A 97 7.00 29.70 3.34
N ARG A 98 5.79 30.13 3.73
CA ARG A 98 5.19 31.37 3.25
C ARG A 98 5.90 32.62 3.77
N GLU A 99 6.55 32.55 4.92
CA GLU A 99 7.27 33.66 5.55
C GLU A 99 8.77 33.61 5.25
N ASN A 100 9.21 32.70 4.38
CA ASN A 100 10.62 32.58 3.96
C ASN A 100 11.02 33.67 2.94
N TYR A 101 10.67 34.92 3.23
CA TYR A 101 11.14 36.10 2.53
C TYR A 101 12.33 36.71 3.28
N GLN A 102 13.17 37.51 2.59
CA GLN A 102 14.21 38.30 3.27
C GLN A 102 13.57 39.26 4.26
N ASP A 103 14.19 39.47 5.42
CA ASP A 103 13.65 40.34 6.46
C ASP A 103 13.36 41.74 5.88
N PRO A 104 12.10 42.20 5.91
CA PRO A 104 11.71 43.52 5.40
C PRO A 104 12.46 44.69 6.06
N TRP A 105 13.06 44.48 7.23
CA TRP A 105 13.71 45.51 8.05
C TRP A 105 15.24 45.43 8.02
N LEU A 106 15.84 44.75 7.03
CA LEU A 106 17.28 44.79 6.76
C LEU A 106 17.73 46.25 6.52
N GLY A 107 18.25 46.90 7.57
CA GLY A 107 18.65 48.31 7.59
C GLY A 107 18.00 49.17 8.68
N GLY A 108 17.21 48.59 9.60
CA GLY A 108 16.70 49.30 10.78
C GLY A 108 17.81 49.90 11.66
N PRO A 109 17.54 50.96 12.44
CA PRO A 109 18.56 51.78 13.11
C PRO A 109 19.28 51.09 14.30
N TYR A 110 19.05 49.80 14.54
CA TYR A 110 19.66 49.09 15.66
C TYR A 110 20.87 48.28 15.19
N PRO A 111 22.05 48.51 15.79
CA PRO A 111 23.23 47.72 15.50
C PRO A 111 23.04 46.30 16.02
N GLU A 112 23.43 45.35 15.19
CA GLU A 112 23.44 43.92 15.46
C GLU A 112 24.21 43.64 16.76
N PHE A 113 23.54 43.04 17.75
CA PHE A 113 24.14 42.51 18.98
C PHE A 113 24.57 41.05 18.78
#